data_AF-A0A7C1CZS1-F1
#
_entry.id   AF-A0A7C1CZS1-F1
#
_cell.length_a   1.000
_cell.length_b   1.000
_cell.length_c   1.000
_cell.angle_alpha   90.00
_cell.angle_beta   90.00
_cell.angle_gamma   90.00
#
_symmetry.space_group_name_H-M   'P 1'
#
loop_
_entity.id
_entity.type
_entity.pdbx_description
1 polymer ?
#
loop_
_entity_poly.entity_id
_entity_poly.type
_entity_poly.pdbx_seq_one_letter_code
_entity_poly.pdbx_strand_id
1 'polypeptide(L)'
;MQLEALNLNLRSRAPWEAIDLGFGLVRRHWRDLYAAWLVTVLPFFLFLYVALQELVWLAPILFWWFKPLYDRVVLYVLSRAIFDERVTLRDTLSALPGLLRTGVLAQTTLLRIPSFTRSFTLPVWQLEGLRGKARRRRQGVLQIRARPYAVWLTLVCVGFELIIWLGIYGLIWLFLPAHVDFDLPDLFFEREPAYWLSLVQGAIYFLVVSVIEPLFVAGGFTLYLNRRTQLEGWDIEIVFRRLAQRLTALRQGVVALAATPAATLLLATLLSLGLPAPAEADETGAPSPGVTVNDTRLPAEQASEVVGQVLAAEEFGHSREVMRWRFKEPAVEESKNRKASDGRWRKAFENFAGLMATMTKASLWFLAGVAILLLIVYRDRWLHLFVRRKGRGTDYTPPESLFGLDLRAESLPEDIAGAARAVWQQGQHRAAVSLLYRGALAVLVNREQLELHDSHTEGDILELARQAITPPRHRYLAELTAIWQLIAYAHREPDREQSWALLEHWDRHFAAAGQESRA
;
A
#
# COMPACT_ATOMS: atom_id res chain seq x y z
N MET A 1 13.39 -2.63 -20.42
CA MET A 1 12.52 -3.81 -20.20
C MET A 1 11.47 -3.79 -21.29
N GLN A 2 11.33 -4.85 -22.07
CA GLN A 2 10.22 -4.98 -23.02
C GLN A 2 8.96 -5.34 -22.21
N LEU A 3 8.12 -4.35 -21.93
CA LEU A 3 6.92 -4.51 -21.11
C LEU A 3 5.88 -5.43 -21.76
N GLU A 4 5.98 -5.63 -23.08
CA GLU A 4 5.06 -6.45 -23.88
C GLU A 4 5.32 -7.97 -23.72
N ALA A 5 6.50 -8.37 -23.22
CA ALA A 5 6.88 -9.77 -22.99
C ALA A 5 6.52 -10.29 -21.58
N LEU A 6 5.83 -9.49 -20.77
CA LEU A 6 5.45 -9.85 -19.40
C LEU A 6 4.27 -10.85 -19.42
N ASN A 7 4.48 -12.06 -18.90
CA ASN A 7 3.44 -13.10 -18.76
C ASN A 7 2.44 -12.79 -17.62
N LEU A 8 2.46 -11.56 -17.11
CA LEU A 8 1.59 -11.06 -16.06
C LEU A 8 0.76 -9.91 -16.63
N ASN A 9 -0.56 -10.04 -16.54
CA ASN A 9 -1.45 -8.93 -16.83
C ASN A 9 -1.22 -7.83 -15.77
N LEU A 10 -0.47 -6.79 -16.17
CA LEU A 10 -0.10 -5.64 -15.34
C LEU A 10 -1.31 -4.73 -15.16
N ARG A 11 -2.27 -5.16 -14.33
CA ARG A 11 -3.35 -4.30 -13.83
C ARG A 11 -2.98 -3.74 -12.45
N SER A 12 -3.51 -2.57 -12.09
CA SER A 12 -3.49 -2.12 -10.70
C SER A 12 -4.26 -3.10 -9.81
N ARG A 13 -3.56 -3.72 -8.84
CA ARG A 13 -4.14 -4.71 -7.91
C ARG A 13 -4.19 -4.20 -6.49
N ALA A 14 -5.11 -4.75 -5.70
CA ALA A 14 -5.05 -4.62 -4.25
C ALA A 14 -3.74 -5.25 -3.71
N PRO A 15 -3.14 -4.72 -2.63
CA PRO A 15 -1.87 -5.25 -2.11
C PRO A 15 -1.90 -6.75 -1.75
N TRP A 16 -3.01 -7.24 -1.21
CA TRP A 16 -3.19 -8.66 -0.90
C TRP A 16 -3.30 -9.54 -2.14
N GLU A 17 -4.01 -9.06 -3.16
CA GLU A 17 -4.11 -9.74 -4.46
C GLU A 17 -2.74 -9.81 -5.16
N ALA A 18 -1.90 -8.78 -4.98
CA ALA A 18 -0.53 -8.80 -5.48
C ALA A 18 0.31 -9.87 -4.76
N ILE A 19 0.15 -10.05 -3.44
CA ILE A 19 0.85 -11.09 -2.68
C ILE A 19 0.42 -12.48 -3.16
N ASP A 20 -0.88 -12.71 -3.34
CA ASP A 20 -1.42 -13.99 -3.83
C ASP A 20 -0.90 -14.35 -5.23
N LEU A 21 -0.75 -13.35 -6.10
CA LEU A 21 -0.08 -13.54 -7.40
C LEU A 21 1.35 -14.09 -7.24
N GLY A 22 2.07 -13.69 -6.19
CA GLY A 22 3.40 -14.22 -5.86
C GLY A 22 3.35 -15.71 -5.56
N PHE A 23 2.35 -16.16 -4.81
CA PHE A 23 2.14 -17.60 -4.56
C PHE A 23 1.77 -18.36 -5.84
N GLY A 24 0.97 -17.73 -6.72
CA GLY A 24 0.70 -18.25 -8.06
C GLY A 24 1.96 -18.45 -8.91
N LEU A 25 2.90 -17.50 -8.86
CA LEU A 25 4.20 -17.63 -9.55
C LEU A 25 5.03 -18.80 -9.01
N VAL A 26 5.08 -18.95 -7.69
CA VAL A 26 5.76 -20.09 -7.04
C VAL A 26 5.12 -21.41 -7.49
N ARG A 27 3.80 -21.49 -7.50
CA ARG A 27 3.08 -22.70 -7.93
C ARG A 27 3.32 -23.04 -9.39
N ARG A 28 3.43 -22.05 -10.28
CA ARG A 28 3.70 -22.27 -11.71
C ARG A 28 5.13 -22.71 -11.98
N HIS A 29 6.10 -22.14 -11.27
CA HIS A 29 7.54 -22.38 -11.48
C HIS A 29 8.20 -23.15 -10.33
N TRP A 30 7.43 -23.99 -9.61
CA TRP A 30 7.91 -24.64 -8.38
C TRP A 30 9.13 -25.52 -8.62
N ARG A 31 9.19 -26.24 -9.75
CA ARG A 31 10.31 -27.15 -10.05
C ARG A 31 11.64 -26.40 -10.13
N ASP A 32 11.70 -25.38 -10.98
CA ASP A 32 12.91 -24.61 -11.20
C ASP A 32 13.30 -23.83 -9.94
N LEU A 33 12.30 -23.29 -9.23
CA LEU A 33 12.51 -22.53 -8.01
C LEU A 33 13.07 -23.38 -6.86
N TYR A 34 12.43 -24.51 -6.55
CA TYR A 34 12.87 -25.39 -5.47
C TYR A 34 14.18 -26.11 -5.82
N ALA A 35 14.40 -26.45 -7.09
CA ALA A 35 15.68 -27.01 -7.52
C ALA A 35 16.82 -25.98 -7.35
N ALA A 36 16.61 -24.73 -7.76
CA ALA A 36 17.56 -23.65 -7.54
C ALA A 36 17.81 -23.37 -6.04
N TRP A 37 16.75 -23.38 -5.23
CA TRP A 37 16.81 -23.23 -3.78
C TRP A 37 17.66 -24.36 -3.16
N LEU A 38 17.33 -25.62 -3.44
CA LEU A 38 18.03 -26.77 -2.87
C LEU A 38 19.50 -26.81 -3.30
N VAL A 39 19.81 -26.59 -4.57
CA VAL A 39 21.19 -26.61 -5.08
C VAL A 39 22.08 -25.54 -4.45
N THR A 40 21.50 -24.43 -3.99
CA THR A 40 22.27 -23.32 -3.40
C THR A 40 22.26 -23.34 -1.88
N VAL A 41 21.11 -23.57 -1.26
CA VAL A 41 20.92 -23.47 0.20
C VAL A 41 21.28 -24.76 0.91
N LEU A 42 21.05 -25.94 0.30
CA LEU A 42 21.40 -27.23 0.94
C LEU A 42 22.91 -27.40 1.14
N PRO A 43 23.79 -27.15 0.14
CA PRO A 43 25.24 -27.25 0.36
C PRO A 43 25.73 -26.26 1.41
N PHE A 44 25.13 -25.06 1.47
CA PHE A 44 25.47 -24.08 2.50
C PHE A 44 25.05 -24.54 3.90
N PHE A 45 23.86 -25.11 4.04
CA PHE A 45 23.39 -25.73 5.27
C PHE A 45 24.33 -26.86 5.73
N LEU A 46 24.66 -27.80 4.83
CA LEU A 46 25.57 -28.91 5.14
C LEU A 46 26.96 -28.40 5.52
N PHE A 47 27.47 -27.41 4.80
CA PHE A 47 28.75 -26.77 5.12
C PHE A 47 28.76 -26.17 6.52
N LEU A 48 27.70 -25.47 6.94
CA LEU A 48 27.60 -24.91 8.29
C LEU A 48 27.68 -26.01 9.36
N TYR A 49 26.92 -27.09 9.22
CA TYR A 49 26.92 -28.18 10.21
C TYR A 49 28.24 -28.97 10.25
N VAL A 50 28.91 -29.14 9.10
CA VAL A 50 30.23 -29.78 9.03
C VAL A 50 31.34 -28.88 9.57
N ALA A 51 31.29 -27.57 9.32
CA ALA A 51 32.32 -26.64 9.75
C ALA A 51 32.22 -26.27 11.25
N LEU A 52 31.02 -26.30 11.82
CA LEU A 52 30.73 -25.89 13.20
C LEU A 52 30.46 -27.09 14.12
N GLN A 53 31.24 -28.16 14.03
CA GLN A 53 31.03 -29.36 14.86
C GLN A 53 31.15 -29.05 16.36
N GLU A 54 32.18 -28.31 16.75
CA GLU A 54 32.45 -27.89 18.14
C GLU A 54 31.44 -26.83 18.65
N LEU A 55 30.86 -26.04 17.74
CA LEU A 55 29.88 -25.00 18.07
C LEU A 55 28.57 -25.21 17.30
N VAL A 56 28.03 -26.42 17.36
CA VAL A 56 26.84 -26.81 16.57
C VAL A 56 25.62 -25.93 16.86
N TRP A 57 25.53 -25.38 18.08
CA TRP A 57 24.49 -24.44 18.48
C TRP A 57 24.50 -23.12 17.67
N LEU A 58 25.66 -22.73 17.10
CA LEU A 58 25.77 -21.57 16.21
C LEU A 58 25.23 -21.84 14.80
N ALA A 59 25.23 -23.09 14.34
CA ALA A 59 24.80 -23.43 12.98
C ALA A 59 23.38 -22.95 12.64
N PRO A 60 22.33 -23.20 13.47
CA PRO A 60 20.99 -22.70 13.18
C PRO A 60 20.89 -21.16 13.27
N ILE A 61 21.65 -20.53 14.18
CA ILE A 61 21.69 -19.06 14.31
C ILE A 61 22.30 -18.43 13.06
N LEU A 62 23.41 -18.97 12.57
CA LEU A 62 24.07 -18.51 11.34
C LEU A 62 23.21 -18.81 10.13
N PHE A 63 22.57 -19.98 10.06
CA PHE A 63 21.65 -20.30 8.99
C PHE A 63 20.49 -19.30 8.92
N TRP A 64 19.88 -18.96 10.06
CA TRP A 64 18.91 -17.88 10.17
C TRP A 64 19.55 -16.54 9.78
N TRP A 65 20.78 -16.27 10.22
CA TRP A 65 21.54 -15.04 9.95
C TRP A 65 21.64 -14.74 8.44
N PHE A 66 21.89 -15.79 7.67
CA PHE A 66 22.08 -15.72 6.23
C PHE A 66 20.79 -15.85 5.41
N LYS A 67 19.59 -15.92 6.00
CA LYS A 67 18.31 -15.86 5.27
C LYS A 67 18.25 -14.81 4.14
N PRO A 68 18.69 -13.54 4.34
CA PRO A 68 18.67 -12.53 3.29
C PRO A 68 19.51 -12.87 2.04
N LEU A 69 20.48 -13.80 2.14
CA LEU A 69 21.25 -14.29 1.02
C LEU A 69 20.44 -15.26 0.16
N TYR A 70 19.71 -16.18 0.80
CA TYR A 70 18.92 -17.19 0.12
C TYR A 70 17.79 -16.54 -0.69
N ASP A 71 17.19 -15.47 -0.15
CA ASP A 71 16.15 -14.71 -0.84
C ASP A 71 16.59 -14.20 -2.22
N ARG A 72 17.88 -13.87 -2.39
CA ARG A 72 18.43 -13.35 -3.65
C ARG A 72 18.38 -14.39 -4.75
N VAL A 73 18.57 -15.65 -4.40
CA VAL A 73 18.48 -16.78 -5.33
C VAL A 73 17.04 -16.94 -5.78
N VAL A 74 16.08 -16.93 -4.84
CA VAL A 74 14.65 -17.01 -5.17
C VAL A 74 14.25 -15.84 -6.07
N LEU A 75 14.64 -14.61 -5.71
CA LEU A 75 14.32 -13.43 -6.48
C LEU A 75 14.93 -13.46 -7.89
N TYR A 76 16.15 -13.99 -8.04
CA TYR A 76 16.80 -14.14 -9.34
C TYR A 76 15.98 -15.04 -10.28
N VAL A 77 15.52 -16.19 -9.77
CA VAL A 77 14.68 -17.12 -10.53
C VAL A 77 13.33 -16.49 -10.88
N LEU A 78 12.64 -15.91 -9.89
CA LEU A 78 11.32 -15.29 -10.09
C LEU A 78 11.38 -14.10 -11.05
N SER A 79 12.43 -13.29 -11.00
CA SER A 79 12.58 -12.13 -11.88
C SER A 79 12.66 -12.50 -13.36
N ARG A 80 13.20 -13.67 -13.69
CA ARG A 80 13.27 -14.22 -15.05
C ARG A 80 12.05 -15.03 -15.43
N ALA A 81 11.50 -15.79 -14.49
CA ALA A 81 10.27 -16.55 -14.69
C ALA A 81 9.11 -15.66 -15.16
N ILE A 82 9.05 -14.41 -14.68
CA ILE A 82 8.05 -13.42 -15.11
C ILE A 82 8.14 -13.06 -16.61
N PHE A 83 9.32 -13.18 -17.23
CA PHE A 83 9.55 -12.98 -18.66
C PHE A 83 9.54 -14.29 -19.47
N ASP A 84 9.07 -15.39 -18.87
CA ASP A 84 9.07 -16.75 -19.45
C ASP A 84 10.47 -17.27 -19.86
N GLU A 85 11.52 -16.65 -19.32
CA GLU A 85 12.89 -17.14 -19.45
C GLU A 85 13.09 -18.35 -18.52
N ARG A 86 13.31 -19.54 -19.11
CA ARG A 86 13.64 -20.74 -18.32
C ARG A 86 15.04 -20.60 -17.73
N VAL A 87 15.13 -20.55 -16.42
CA VAL A 87 16.40 -20.48 -15.70
C VAL A 87 16.94 -21.88 -15.47
N THR A 88 18.09 -22.19 -16.05
CA THR A 88 18.76 -23.47 -15.74
C THR A 88 19.55 -23.37 -14.44
N LEU A 89 19.77 -24.50 -13.76
CA LEU A 89 20.55 -24.55 -12.51
C LEU A 89 21.97 -24.00 -12.68
N ARG A 90 22.56 -24.18 -13.88
CA ARG A 90 23.89 -23.66 -14.22
C ARG A 90 23.89 -22.12 -14.25
N ASP A 91 22.83 -21.52 -14.76
CA ASP A 91 22.69 -20.05 -14.82
C ASP A 91 22.52 -19.45 -13.42
N THR A 92 21.85 -20.18 -12.52
CA THR A 92 21.71 -19.75 -11.12
C THR A 92 23.04 -19.78 -10.39
N LEU A 93 23.82 -20.85 -10.57
CA LEU A 93 25.14 -21.01 -9.94
C LEU A 93 26.17 -20.01 -10.49
N SER A 94 26.16 -19.76 -11.80
CA SER A 94 27.08 -18.80 -12.42
C SER A 94 26.77 -17.35 -12.02
N ALA A 95 25.51 -17.04 -11.75
CA ALA A 95 25.09 -15.71 -11.29
C ALA A 95 25.30 -15.46 -9.79
N LEU A 96 25.46 -16.51 -8.99
CA LEU A 96 25.67 -16.44 -7.54
C LEU A 96 26.75 -15.42 -7.11
N PRO A 97 27.98 -15.41 -7.67
CA PRO A 97 29.00 -14.43 -7.29
C PRO A 97 28.60 -12.98 -7.59
N GLY A 98 27.85 -12.73 -8.67
CA GLY A 98 27.30 -11.42 -8.99
C GLY A 98 26.23 -10.98 -7.98
N LEU A 99 25.36 -11.92 -7.59
CA LEU A 99 24.32 -11.72 -6.58
C LEU A 99 24.90 -11.45 -5.18
N LEU A 100 26.05 -12.02 -4.84
CA LEU A 100 26.70 -11.83 -3.54
C LEU A 100 27.51 -10.53 -3.45
N ARG A 101 27.90 -9.91 -4.58
CA ARG A 101 28.67 -8.65 -4.59
C ARG A 101 27.82 -7.41 -4.29
N THR A 102 26.50 -7.46 -4.48
CA THR A 102 25.61 -6.30 -4.35
C THR A 102 25.06 -6.12 -2.93
N GLY A 103 25.80 -5.42 -2.07
CA GLY A 103 25.27 -4.92 -0.80
C GLY A 103 24.95 -5.99 0.26
N VAL A 104 25.53 -7.19 0.14
CA VAL A 104 25.39 -8.29 1.11
C VAL A 104 25.79 -7.85 2.50
N LEU A 105 26.97 -7.23 2.65
CA LEU A 105 27.50 -6.79 3.94
C LEU A 105 26.54 -5.83 4.67
N ALA A 106 25.90 -4.92 3.93
CA ALA A 106 24.96 -3.97 4.51
C ALA A 106 23.67 -4.66 5.00
N GLN A 107 23.22 -5.70 4.28
CA GLN A 107 22.00 -6.46 4.63
C GLN A 107 22.22 -7.52 5.70
N THR A 108 23.44 -8.09 5.80
CA THR A 108 23.78 -9.06 6.84
C THR A 108 24.20 -8.41 8.15
N THR A 109 24.68 -7.16 8.16
CA THR A 109 25.11 -6.49 9.42
C THR A 109 24.09 -5.44 9.90
N LEU A 110 24.09 -4.26 9.31
CA LEU A 110 23.43 -3.06 9.84
C LEU A 110 21.93 -2.95 9.47
N LEU A 111 21.52 -3.50 8.33
CA LEU A 111 20.13 -3.42 7.86
C LEU A 111 19.29 -4.64 8.23
N ARG A 112 19.87 -5.63 8.92
CA ARG A 112 19.16 -6.82 9.38
C ARG A 112 18.22 -6.52 10.55
N ILE A 113 18.69 -5.68 11.47
CA ILE A 113 18.05 -5.42 12.77
C ILE A 113 16.65 -4.78 12.66
N PRO A 114 16.33 -3.89 11.67
CA PRO A 114 15.01 -3.26 11.58
C PRO A 114 14.13 -3.68 10.38
N SER A 115 14.44 -4.74 9.63
CA SER A 115 13.77 -4.95 8.32
C SER A 115 12.65 -6.01 8.31
N PHE A 116 11.46 -5.64 8.79
CA PHE A 116 10.21 -6.36 8.54
C PHE A 116 9.68 -6.21 7.10
N THR A 117 10.42 -5.51 6.23
CA THR A 117 10.05 -5.28 4.82
C THR A 117 11.10 -5.84 3.87
N ARG A 118 11.84 -6.86 4.32
CA ARG A 118 13.01 -7.43 3.63
C ARG A 118 12.66 -7.91 2.22
N SER A 119 11.66 -8.78 2.08
CA SER A 119 11.24 -9.34 0.78
C SER A 119 10.81 -8.25 -0.20
N PHE A 120 10.12 -7.20 0.28
CA PHE A 120 9.68 -6.07 -0.53
C PHE A 120 10.82 -5.13 -0.96
N THR A 121 11.86 -4.97 -0.14
CA THR A 121 12.95 -4.03 -0.41
C THR A 121 14.11 -4.66 -1.18
N LEU A 122 14.18 -5.99 -1.25
CA LEU A 122 15.21 -6.74 -1.95
C LEU A 122 15.28 -6.43 -3.47
N PRO A 123 14.16 -6.31 -4.22
CA PRO A 123 14.22 -5.99 -5.65
C PRO A 123 14.87 -4.65 -5.98
N VAL A 124 14.76 -3.65 -5.09
CA VAL A 124 15.42 -2.34 -5.27
C VAL A 124 16.95 -2.49 -5.25
N TRP A 125 17.47 -3.46 -4.50
CA TRP A 125 18.91 -3.73 -4.46
C TRP A 125 19.38 -4.54 -5.66
N GLN A 126 18.64 -5.60 -6.00
CA GLN A 126 19.08 -6.60 -6.97
C GLN A 126 18.71 -6.24 -8.41
N LEU A 127 17.52 -5.69 -8.64
CA LEU A 127 17.00 -5.37 -9.98
C LEU A 127 17.26 -3.91 -10.36
N GLU A 128 17.07 -2.95 -9.43
CA GLU A 128 17.32 -1.52 -9.72
C GLU A 128 18.79 -1.12 -9.51
N GLY A 129 19.57 -1.91 -8.78
CA GLY A 129 21.01 -1.66 -8.56
C GLY A 129 21.36 -0.39 -7.77
N LEU A 130 20.37 0.28 -7.16
CA LEU A 130 20.55 1.57 -6.51
C LEU A 130 21.33 1.45 -5.19
N ARG A 131 22.24 2.41 -4.93
CA ARG A 131 23.07 2.45 -3.71
C ARG A 131 22.87 3.75 -2.92
N GLY A 132 23.22 3.72 -1.62
CA GLY A 132 23.30 4.93 -0.78
C GLY A 132 21.99 5.70 -0.58
N LYS A 133 22.04 7.03 -0.78
CA LYS A 133 20.92 7.96 -0.59
C LYS A 133 19.80 7.75 -1.62
N ALA A 134 20.16 7.51 -2.89
CA ALA A 134 19.21 7.25 -3.97
C ALA A 134 18.30 6.06 -3.65
N ARG A 135 18.89 4.97 -3.12
CA ARG A 135 18.15 3.80 -2.64
C ARG A 135 17.16 4.16 -1.52
N ARG A 136 17.58 4.88 -0.49
CA ARG A 136 16.69 5.23 0.64
C ARG A 136 15.51 6.08 0.18
N ARG A 137 15.75 7.04 -0.72
CA ARG A 137 14.69 7.87 -1.31
C ARG A 137 13.70 7.00 -2.09
N ARG A 138 14.21 6.11 -2.95
CA ARG A 138 13.37 5.19 -3.74
C ARG A 138 12.57 4.22 -2.86
N GLN A 139 13.20 3.62 -1.85
CA GLN A 139 12.52 2.76 -0.87
C GLN A 139 11.46 3.54 -0.08
N GLY A 140 11.74 4.79 0.30
CA GLY A 140 10.77 5.66 0.96
C GLY A 140 9.49 5.82 0.15
N VAL A 141 9.61 6.18 -1.14
CA VAL A 141 8.46 6.35 -2.05
C VAL A 141 7.69 5.04 -2.25
N LEU A 142 8.39 3.91 -2.40
CA LEU A 142 7.76 2.60 -2.57
C LEU A 142 6.97 2.17 -1.32
N GLN A 143 7.47 2.50 -0.12
CA GLN A 143 6.91 2.05 1.15
C GLN A 143 5.65 2.80 1.61
N ILE A 144 5.39 4.04 1.16
CA ILE A 144 4.29 4.89 1.68
C ILE A 144 2.95 4.16 1.80
N ARG A 145 2.59 3.31 0.82
CA ARG A 145 1.32 2.54 0.84
C ARG A 145 1.49 1.02 0.93
N ALA A 146 2.70 0.48 0.72
CA ALA A 146 2.94 -0.97 0.72
C ALA A 146 3.59 -1.50 2.00
N ARG A 147 4.14 -0.61 2.85
CA ARG A 147 4.81 -1.00 4.09
C ARG A 147 3.95 -1.86 5.02
N PRO A 148 2.68 -1.53 5.35
CA PRO A 148 1.91 -2.36 6.30
C PRO A 148 1.71 -3.78 5.77
N TYR A 149 1.46 -3.94 4.46
CA TYR A 149 1.27 -5.25 3.84
C TYR A 149 2.55 -6.08 3.81
N ALA A 150 3.71 -5.45 3.55
CA ALA A 150 5.00 -6.14 3.61
C ALA A 150 5.36 -6.60 5.05
N VAL A 151 5.00 -5.80 6.05
CA VAL A 151 5.18 -6.17 7.47
C VAL A 151 4.26 -7.33 7.85
N TRP A 152 2.98 -7.26 7.47
CA TRP A 152 2.03 -8.34 7.71
C TRP A 152 2.43 -9.63 7.01
N LEU A 153 2.92 -9.56 5.77
CA LEU A 153 3.45 -10.72 5.07
C LEU A 153 4.57 -11.40 5.89
N THR A 154 5.50 -10.61 6.44
CA THR A 154 6.56 -11.15 7.32
C THR A 154 5.97 -11.79 8.57
N LEU A 155 5.03 -11.12 9.25
CA LEU A 155 4.42 -11.63 10.47
C LEU A 155 3.66 -12.95 10.23
N VAL A 156 2.89 -13.02 9.15
CA VAL A 156 2.14 -14.21 8.75
C VAL A 156 3.07 -15.35 8.37
N CYS A 157 4.11 -15.09 7.55
CA CYS A 157 5.08 -16.11 7.17
C CYS A 157 5.85 -16.64 8.39
N VAL A 158 6.30 -15.78 9.30
CA VAL A 158 6.96 -16.21 10.55
C VAL A 158 6.00 -17.00 11.44
N GLY A 159 4.73 -16.59 11.51
CA GLY A 159 3.69 -17.36 12.21
C GLY A 159 3.51 -18.76 11.64
N PHE A 160 3.45 -18.89 10.31
CA PHE A 160 3.37 -20.20 9.65
C PHE A 160 4.65 -21.02 9.83
N GLU A 161 5.85 -20.42 9.76
CA GLU A 161 7.10 -21.10 10.10
C GLU A 161 7.01 -21.69 11.52
N LEU A 162 6.58 -20.90 12.50
CA LEU A 162 6.44 -21.34 13.88
C LEU A 162 5.40 -22.45 14.04
N ILE A 163 4.24 -22.34 13.38
CA ILE A 163 3.18 -23.36 13.44
C ILE A 163 3.67 -24.68 12.86
N ILE A 164 4.32 -24.67 11.69
CA ILE A 164 4.84 -25.90 11.07
C ILE A 164 5.97 -26.49 11.93
N TRP A 165 6.88 -25.65 12.41
CA TRP A 165 7.99 -26.06 13.26
C TRP A 165 7.49 -26.70 14.56
N LEU A 166 6.62 -26.02 15.32
CA LEU A 166 6.00 -26.57 16.53
C LEU A 166 5.14 -27.81 16.22
N GLY A 167 4.45 -27.84 15.07
CA GLY A 167 3.66 -28.98 14.64
C GLY A 167 4.49 -30.23 14.41
N ILE A 168 5.68 -30.11 13.82
CA ILE A 168 6.62 -31.23 13.64
C ILE A 168 7.12 -31.73 15.00
N TYR A 169 7.49 -30.84 15.92
CA TYR A 169 7.89 -31.25 17.28
C TYR A 169 6.74 -31.89 18.06
N GLY A 170 5.53 -31.36 17.94
CA GLY A 170 4.32 -31.95 18.52
C GLY A 170 4.06 -33.35 17.97
N LEU A 171 4.30 -33.57 16.67
CA LEU A 171 4.21 -34.89 16.05
C LEU A 171 5.28 -35.84 16.61
N ILE A 172 6.54 -35.43 16.67
CA ILE A 172 7.64 -36.23 17.24
C ILE A 172 7.30 -36.62 18.68
N TRP A 173 6.78 -35.67 19.46
CA TRP A 173 6.39 -35.90 20.84
C TRP A 173 5.20 -36.87 20.98
N LEU A 174 4.22 -36.83 20.06
CA LEU A 174 3.11 -37.79 20.02
C LEU A 174 3.59 -39.22 19.79
N PHE A 175 4.62 -39.42 18.98
CA PHE A 175 5.20 -40.73 18.70
C PHE A 175 6.18 -41.22 19.77
N LEU A 176 6.50 -40.39 20.76
CA LEU A 176 7.47 -40.75 21.78
C LEU A 176 6.87 -41.73 22.81
N PRO A 177 7.50 -42.89 23.07
CA PRO A 177 6.97 -43.89 23.97
C PRO A 177 6.79 -43.37 25.41
N ALA A 178 5.74 -43.81 26.09
CA ALA A 178 5.36 -43.26 27.39
C ALA A 178 6.34 -43.54 28.55
N HIS A 179 7.32 -44.42 28.35
CA HIS A 179 8.35 -44.79 29.33
C HIS A 179 9.65 -44.00 29.15
N VAL A 180 9.74 -43.14 28.13
CA VAL A 180 10.87 -42.22 27.96
C VAL A 180 10.48 -40.91 28.66
N ASP A 181 11.12 -40.62 29.79
CA ASP A 181 11.01 -39.33 30.47
C ASP A 181 11.77 -38.29 29.63
N PHE A 182 11.12 -37.77 28.60
CA PHE A 182 11.67 -36.76 27.70
C PHE A 182 10.79 -35.51 27.74
N ASP A 183 11.34 -34.44 28.29
CA ASP A 183 10.66 -33.16 28.38
C ASP A 183 10.97 -32.30 27.14
N LEU A 184 9.92 -31.70 26.55
CA LEU A 184 10.04 -30.82 25.39
C LEU A 184 11.02 -29.65 25.58
N PRO A 185 11.09 -28.98 26.75
CA PRO A 185 12.08 -27.95 27.02
C PRO A 185 13.52 -28.46 26.92
N ASP A 186 13.79 -29.70 27.32
CA ASP A 186 15.16 -30.24 27.31
C ASP A 186 15.68 -30.34 25.87
N LEU A 187 14.83 -30.69 24.91
CA LEU A 187 15.16 -30.68 23.48
C LEU A 187 15.70 -29.31 22.98
N PHE A 188 15.24 -28.19 23.54
CA PHE A 188 15.58 -26.84 23.09
C PHE A 188 16.62 -26.13 23.96
N PHE A 189 16.72 -26.51 25.23
CA PHE A 189 17.55 -25.82 26.23
C PHE A 189 18.66 -26.70 26.80
N GLU A 190 18.84 -27.93 26.30
CA GLU A 190 20.02 -28.73 26.63
C GLU A 190 21.29 -27.95 26.27
N ARG A 191 22.21 -27.87 27.22
CA ARG A 191 23.43 -27.06 27.06
C ARG A 191 24.42 -27.72 26.11
N GLU A 192 24.39 -29.05 26.01
CA GLU A 192 25.22 -29.86 25.11
C GLU A 192 24.41 -31.02 24.51
N PRO A 193 23.54 -30.76 23.51
CA PRO A 193 22.85 -31.82 22.80
C PRO A 193 23.83 -32.66 22.00
N ALA A 194 23.55 -33.97 21.86
CA ALA A 194 24.31 -34.83 20.97
C ALA A 194 24.29 -34.28 19.53
N TYR A 195 25.42 -34.30 18.84
CA TYR A 195 25.56 -33.71 17.49
C TYR A 195 24.48 -34.17 16.49
N TRP A 196 24.11 -35.46 16.51
CA TRP A 196 23.07 -36.00 15.64
C TRP A 196 21.71 -35.36 15.90
N LEU A 197 21.39 -35.03 17.16
CA LEU A 197 20.14 -34.41 17.55
C LEU A 197 20.08 -32.98 17.02
N SER A 198 21.17 -32.22 17.16
CA SER A 198 21.29 -30.88 16.57
C SER A 198 21.16 -30.88 15.05
N LEU A 199 21.69 -31.92 14.38
CA LEU A 199 21.54 -32.10 12.94
C LEU A 199 20.07 -32.35 12.56
N VAL A 200 19.35 -33.20 13.30
CA VAL A 200 17.92 -33.47 13.08
C VAL A 200 17.08 -32.21 13.29
N GLN A 201 17.31 -31.48 14.38
CA GLN A 201 16.64 -30.20 14.65
C GLN A 201 16.94 -29.16 13.55
N GLY A 202 18.19 -29.11 13.11
CA GLY A 202 18.63 -28.30 11.97
C GLY A 202 17.94 -28.66 10.67
N ALA A 203 17.81 -29.96 10.38
CA ALA A 203 17.13 -30.46 9.20
C ALA A 203 15.63 -30.12 9.22
N ILE A 204 14.96 -30.26 10.38
CA ILE A 204 13.57 -29.82 10.58
C ILE A 204 13.46 -28.32 10.29
N TYR A 205 14.35 -27.50 10.86
CA TYR A 205 14.35 -26.07 10.62
C TYR A 205 14.58 -25.73 9.14
N PHE A 206 15.54 -26.38 8.48
CA PHE A 206 15.81 -26.23 7.05
C PHE A 206 14.58 -26.56 6.20
N LEU A 207 13.85 -27.64 6.52
CA LEU A 207 12.63 -28.03 5.81
C LEU A 207 11.54 -26.97 5.96
N VAL A 208 11.31 -26.49 7.18
CA VAL A 208 10.32 -25.43 7.46
C VAL A 208 10.65 -24.17 6.65
N VAL A 209 11.90 -23.72 6.69
CA VAL A 209 12.35 -22.54 5.93
C VAL A 209 12.23 -22.79 4.43
N SER A 210 12.55 -23.99 3.95
CA SER A 210 12.47 -24.32 2.52
C SER A 210 11.03 -24.21 1.99
N VAL A 211 10.02 -24.51 2.80
CA VAL A 211 8.60 -24.40 2.41
C VAL A 211 8.15 -22.94 2.39
N ILE A 212 8.49 -22.15 3.40
CA ILE A 212 7.94 -20.80 3.59
C ILE A 212 8.74 -19.71 2.88
N GLU A 213 10.07 -19.79 2.87
CA GLU A 213 10.92 -18.69 2.37
C GLU A 213 10.68 -18.36 0.89
N PRO A 214 10.54 -19.33 -0.04
CA PRO A 214 10.24 -19.01 -1.43
C PRO A 214 8.89 -18.28 -1.61
N LEU A 215 7.88 -18.63 -0.79
CA LEU A 215 6.59 -17.95 -0.78
C LEU A 215 6.71 -16.52 -0.26
N PHE A 216 7.45 -16.34 0.84
CA PHE A 216 7.70 -15.03 1.45
C PHE A 216 8.37 -14.06 0.47
N VAL A 217 9.41 -14.53 -0.24
CA VAL A 217 10.13 -13.72 -1.23
C VAL A 217 9.27 -13.43 -2.44
N ALA A 218 8.48 -14.40 -2.92
CA ALA A 218 7.59 -14.19 -4.05
C ALA A 218 6.51 -13.14 -3.76
N GLY A 219 5.86 -13.22 -2.60
CA GLY A 219 4.86 -12.23 -2.18
C GLY A 219 5.43 -10.82 -2.04
N GLY A 220 6.66 -10.69 -1.51
CA GLY A 220 7.34 -9.39 -1.42
C GLY A 220 7.72 -8.83 -2.79
N PHE A 221 8.15 -9.70 -3.71
CA PHE A 221 8.52 -9.33 -5.07
C PHE A 221 7.33 -8.85 -5.90
N THR A 222 6.19 -9.54 -5.86
CA THR A 222 4.99 -9.12 -6.58
C THR A 222 4.37 -7.87 -5.98
N LEU A 223 4.46 -7.68 -4.66
CA LEU A 223 4.10 -6.42 -4.01
C LEU A 223 4.97 -5.25 -4.50
N TYR A 224 6.28 -5.48 -4.70
CA TYR A 224 7.19 -4.51 -5.30
C TYR A 224 6.78 -4.16 -6.74
N LEU A 225 6.49 -5.16 -7.57
CA LEU A 225 6.04 -4.94 -8.95
C LEU A 225 4.74 -4.16 -9.00
N ASN A 226 3.75 -4.51 -8.16
CA ASN A 226 2.47 -3.79 -8.12
C ASN A 226 2.67 -2.30 -7.78
N ARG A 227 3.53 -1.98 -6.80
CA ARG A 227 3.84 -0.58 -6.48
C ARG A 227 4.59 0.13 -7.59
N ARG A 228 5.47 -0.58 -8.30
CA ARG A 228 6.16 -0.02 -9.45
C ARG A 228 5.20 0.28 -10.60
N THR A 229 4.30 -0.64 -10.93
CA THR A 229 3.23 -0.44 -11.91
C THR A 229 2.36 0.78 -11.58
N GLN A 230 2.02 0.96 -10.30
CA GLN A 230 1.21 2.10 -9.84
C GLN A 230 1.97 3.44 -9.88
N LEU A 231 3.27 3.47 -9.56
CA LEU A 231 4.05 4.70 -9.52
C LEU A 231 4.57 5.13 -10.88
N GLU A 232 4.95 4.18 -11.73
CA GLU A 232 5.50 4.43 -13.07
C GLU A 232 4.41 4.46 -14.13
N GLY A 233 3.16 4.15 -13.78
CA GLY A 233 2.03 4.17 -14.70
C GLY A 233 2.13 3.12 -15.80
N TRP A 234 2.83 1.99 -15.57
CA TRP A 234 3.04 0.96 -16.59
C TRP A 234 1.72 0.40 -17.14
N ASP A 235 0.69 0.29 -16.31
CA ASP A 235 -0.66 -0.13 -16.73
C ASP A 235 -1.23 0.86 -17.77
N ILE A 236 -1.19 2.15 -17.44
CA ILE A 236 -1.69 3.24 -18.29
C ILE A 236 -0.89 3.32 -19.59
N GLU A 237 0.44 3.20 -19.53
CA GLU A 237 1.32 3.24 -20.71
C GLU A 237 0.98 2.11 -21.69
N ILE A 238 0.81 0.88 -21.20
CA ILE A 238 0.47 -0.28 -22.03
C ILE A 238 -0.89 -0.09 -22.69
N VAL A 239 -1.89 0.41 -21.95
CA VAL A 239 -3.23 0.69 -22.49
C VAL A 239 -3.16 1.74 -23.60
N PHE A 240 -2.43 2.84 -23.40
CA PHE A 240 -2.23 3.85 -24.44
C PHE A 240 -1.47 3.33 -25.66
N ARG A 241 -0.44 2.48 -25.46
CA ARG A 241 0.29 1.85 -26.58
C ARG A 241 -0.63 0.94 -27.39
N ARG A 242 -1.46 0.12 -26.74
CA ARG A 242 -2.46 -0.73 -27.42
C ARG A 242 -3.50 0.10 -28.17
N LEU A 243 -3.97 1.20 -27.57
CA LEU A 243 -4.88 2.14 -28.24
C LEU A 243 -4.22 2.77 -29.47
N ALA A 244 -2.97 3.23 -29.36
CA ALA A 244 -2.22 3.79 -30.48
C ALA A 244 -2.00 2.75 -31.59
N GLN A 245 -1.68 1.50 -31.26
CA GLN A 245 -1.57 0.41 -32.23
C GLN A 245 -2.90 0.12 -32.94
N ARG A 246 -4.01 0.06 -32.20
CA ARG A 246 -5.36 -0.12 -32.78
C ARG A 246 -5.74 1.03 -33.71
N LEU A 247 -5.49 2.28 -33.30
CA LEU A 247 -5.74 3.45 -34.12
C LEU A 247 -4.86 3.47 -35.38
N THR A 248 -3.60 3.04 -35.26
CA THR A 248 -2.69 2.91 -36.41
C THR A 248 -3.16 1.81 -37.35
N ALA A 249 -3.60 0.66 -36.84
CA ALA A 249 -4.14 -0.43 -37.64
C ALA A 249 -5.45 -0.02 -38.34
N LEU A 250 -6.35 0.70 -37.66
CA LEU A 250 -7.56 1.27 -38.27
C LEU A 250 -7.22 2.29 -39.36
N ARG A 251 -6.25 3.19 -39.10
CA ARG A 251 -5.76 4.13 -40.12
C ARG A 251 -5.17 3.40 -41.33
N GLN A 252 -4.36 2.38 -41.12
CA GLN A 252 -3.80 1.55 -42.19
C GLN A 252 -4.89 0.80 -42.95
N GLY A 253 -5.93 0.30 -42.27
CA GLY A 253 -7.10 -0.33 -42.88
C GLY A 253 -7.93 0.65 -43.73
N VAL A 254 -8.16 1.87 -43.24
CA VAL A 254 -8.86 2.94 -43.99
C VAL A 254 -8.04 3.39 -45.19
N VAL A 255 -6.72 3.53 -45.06
CA VAL A 255 -5.83 3.85 -46.19
C VAL A 255 -5.78 2.71 -47.20
N ALA A 256 -5.76 1.45 -46.77
CA ALA A 256 -5.80 0.28 -47.65
C ALA A 256 -7.14 0.19 -48.41
N LEU A 257 -8.26 0.45 -47.74
CA LEU A 257 -9.58 0.54 -48.39
C LEU A 257 -9.64 1.72 -49.39
N ALA A 258 -9.16 2.91 -49.01
CA ALA A 258 -9.14 4.08 -49.89
C ALA A 258 -8.20 3.93 -51.09
N ALA A 259 -7.16 3.08 -50.99
CA ALA A 259 -6.19 2.83 -52.07
C ALA A 259 -6.67 1.80 -53.11
N THR A 260 -7.80 1.12 -52.88
CA THR A 260 -8.36 0.19 -53.87
C THR A 260 -9.44 0.88 -54.71
N PRO A 261 -9.27 1.00 -56.05
CA PRO A 261 -10.25 1.67 -56.92
C PRO A 261 -11.61 0.94 -56.98
N ALA A 262 -11.64 -0.32 -56.55
CA ALA A 262 -12.88 -1.08 -56.41
C ALA A 262 -13.71 -0.65 -55.19
N ALA A 263 -13.09 -0.22 -54.09
CA ALA A 263 -13.80 0.16 -52.87
C ALA A 263 -14.45 1.56 -52.97
N THR A 264 -13.85 2.47 -53.74
CA THR A 264 -14.46 3.77 -54.04
C THR A 264 -15.68 3.63 -54.96
N LEU A 265 -15.64 2.71 -55.93
CA LEU A 265 -16.80 2.35 -56.75
C LEU A 265 -17.90 1.68 -55.94
N LEU A 266 -17.55 0.77 -55.02
CA LEU A 266 -18.53 0.06 -54.18
C LEU A 266 -19.22 0.98 -53.17
N LEU A 267 -18.48 1.92 -52.57
CA LEU A 267 -19.01 2.94 -51.67
C LEU A 267 -19.87 3.97 -52.41
N ALA A 268 -19.48 4.37 -53.63
CA ALA A 268 -20.30 5.24 -54.48
C ALA A 268 -21.61 4.55 -54.90
N THR A 269 -21.58 3.25 -55.23
CA THR A 269 -22.79 2.48 -55.52
C THR A 269 -23.68 2.29 -54.30
N LEU A 270 -23.11 2.06 -53.11
CA LEU A 270 -23.86 1.91 -51.85
C LEU A 270 -24.46 3.24 -51.35
N LEU A 271 -23.85 4.40 -51.65
CA LEU A 271 -24.47 5.69 -51.36
C LEU A 271 -25.58 6.07 -52.36
N SER A 272 -25.54 5.54 -53.59
CA SER A 272 -26.60 5.76 -54.60
C SER A 272 -27.78 4.79 -54.51
N LEU A 273 -27.63 3.63 -53.87
CA LEU A 273 -28.75 2.79 -53.46
C LEU A 273 -29.14 3.18 -52.03
N GLY A 274 -30.17 4.02 -51.91
CA GLY A 274 -30.65 4.58 -50.64
C GLY A 274 -30.62 3.59 -49.47
N LEU A 275 -30.00 4.02 -48.37
CA LEU A 275 -29.91 3.29 -47.10
C LEU A 275 -31.31 2.81 -46.67
N PRO A 276 -31.54 1.49 -46.48
CA PRO A 276 -32.65 1.06 -45.66
C PRO A 276 -32.37 1.49 -44.21
N ALA A 277 -33.44 1.92 -43.53
CA ALA A 277 -33.44 2.27 -42.11
C ALA A 277 -32.74 1.19 -41.26
N PRO A 278 -32.16 1.55 -40.09
CA PRO A 278 -31.47 0.57 -39.25
C PRO A 278 -32.47 -0.50 -38.84
N ALA A 279 -32.29 -1.70 -39.39
CA ALA A 279 -32.94 -2.89 -38.88
C ALA A 279 -32.35 -3.12 -37.48
N GLU A 280 -33.21 -3.15 -36.48
CA GLU A 280 -32.87 -3.67 -35.17
C GLU A 280 -32.23 -5.05 -35.37
N ALA A 281 -31.02 -5.21 -34.87
CA ALA A 281 -30.37 -6.50 -34.78
C ALA A 281 -31.13 -7.30 -33.72
N ASP A 282 -32.01 -8.18 -34.19
CA ASP A 282 -32.63 -9.22 -33.39
C ASP A 282 -31.51 -10.18 -32.92
N GLU A 283 -31.15 -10.09 -31.64
CA GLU A 283 -30.26 -11.03 -30.97
C GLU A 283 -30.97 -12.38 -30.78
N THR A 284 -31.19 -13.11 -31.86
CA THR A 284 -31.49 -14.55 -31.79
C THR A 284 -30.20 -15.36 -31.86
N GLY A 285 -29.36 -15.15 -30.84
CA GLY A 285 -28.36 -16.13 -30.43
C GLY A 285 -29.05 -17.21 -29.61
N ALA A 286 -29.00 -18.46 -30.10
CA ALA A 286 -29.57 -19.63 -29.44
C ALA A 286 -29.25 -19.68 -27.93
N PRO A 287 -30.26 -19.86 -27.05
CA PRO A 287 -29.99 -20.02 -25.63
C PRO A 287 -29.36 -21.39 -25.39
N SER A 288 -28.07 -21.37 -25.01
CA SER A 288 -27.46 -22.51 -24.34
C SER A 288 -28.22 -22.78 -23.04
N PRO A 289 -28.62 -24.02 -22.74
CA PRO A 289 -29.30 -24.32 -21.50
C PRO A 289 -28.27 -24.27 -20.36
N GLY A 290 -28.34 -23.26 -19.48
CA GLY A 290 -27.50 -23.28 -18.28
C GLY A 290 -27.38 -21.97 -17.50
N VAL A 291 -28.34 -21.74 -16.61
CA VAL A 291 -28.33 -20.82 -15.46
C VAL A 291 -28.39 -19.32 -15.80
N THR A 292 -29.60 -18.85 -16.07
CA THR A 292 -29.97 -17.44 -15.84
C THR A 292 -30.01 -17.19 -14.33
N VAL A 293 -28.98 -16.54 -13.78
CA VAL A 293 -29.12 -15.85 -12.50
C VAL A 293 -29.94 -14.60 -12.80
N ASN A 294 -31.11 -14.46 -12.17
CA ASN A 294 -31.91 -13.24 -12.31
C ASN A 294 -31.03 -12.01 -12.01
N ASP A 295 -30.88 -11.10 -12.98
CA ASP A 295 -30.05 -9.88 -12.85
C ASP A 295 -30.57 -8.91 -11.78
N THR A 296 -31.78 -9.13 -11.27
CA THR A 296 -32.39 -8.33 -10.21
C THR A 296 -32.29 -9.06 -8.86
N ARG A 297 -31.51 -8.53 -7.93
CA ARG A 297 -31.53 -8.95 -6.52
C ARG A 297 -32.88 -8.61 -5.90
N LEU A 298 -33.69 -9.63 -5.62
CA LEU A 298 -34.89 -9.49 -4.82
C LEU A 298 -34.53 -9.13 -3.36
N PRO A 299 -35.32 -8.30 -2.67
CA PRO A 299 -35.20 -8.07 -1.23
C PRO A 299 -35.24 -9.38 -0.42
N ALA A 300 -34.57 -9.40 0.73
CA ALA A 300 -34.30 -10.63 1.51
C ALA A 300 -35.56 -11.45 1.87
N GLU A 301 -36.69 -10.78 2.10
CA GLU A 301 -37.96 -11.44 2.43
C GLU A 301 -38.62 -12.13 1.22
N GLN A 302 -38.50 -11.55 0.03
CA GLN A 302 -39.04 -12.16 -1.20
C GLN A 302 -38.16 -13.32 -1.66
N ALA A 303 -36.85 -13.23 -1.40
CA ALA A 303 -35.92 -14.33 -1.69
C ALA A 303 -36.19 -15.56 -0.81
N SER A 304 -36.58 -15.39 0.47
CA SER A 304 -36.89 -16.52 1.35
C SER A 304 -38.19 -17.23 0.95
N GLU A 305 -39.20 -16.50 0.49
CA GLU A 305 -40.45 -17.11 -0.03
C GLU A 305 -40.22 -17.93 -1.29
N VAL A 306 -39.45 -17.40 -2.25
CA VAL A 306 -39.11 -18.11 -3.50
C VAL A 306 -38.32 -19.38 -3.19
N VAL A 307 -37.38 -19.33 -2.25
CA VAL A 307 -36.64 -20.52 -1.79
C VAL A 307 -37.57 -21.55 -1.16
N GLY A 308 -38.56 -21.12 -0.36
CA GLY A 308 -39.57 -22.01 0.21
C GLY A 308 -40.41 -22.71 -0.86
N GLN A 309 -40.81 -22.00 -1.91
CA GLN A 309 -41.56 -22.56 -3.03
C GLN A 309 -40.74 -23.56 -3.86
N VAL A 310 -39.46 -23.28 -4.10
CA VAL A 310 -38.55 -24.20 -4.80
C VAL A 310 -38.31 -25.47 -3.99
N LEU A 311 -38.16 -25.35 -2.67
CA LEU A 311 -38.02 -26.50 -1.77
C LEU A 311 -39.30 -27.35 -1.67
N ALA A 312 -40.46 -26.75 -1.92
CA ALA A 312 -41.75 -27.44 -1.95
C ALA A 312 -42.06 -28.12 -3.30
N ALA A 313 -41.24 -27.89 -4.35
CA ALA A 313 -41.40 -28.57 -5.62
C ALA A 313 -41.20 -30.08 -5.47
N GLU A 314 -41.97 -30.87 -6.21
CA GLU A 314 -41.99 -32.34 -6.14
C GLU A 314 -40.60 -32.97 -6.39
N GLU A 315 -39.75 -32.28 -7.14
CA GLU A 315 -38.35 -32.63 -7.45
C GLU A 315 -37.41 -32.57 -6.23
N PHE A 316 -37.74 -31.80 -5.20
CA PHE A 316 -36.94 -31.63 -3.96
C PHE A 316 -37.52 -32.37 -2.75
N GLY A 317 -38.72 -32.93 -2.87
CA GLY A 317 -39.56 -33.37 -1.74
C GLY A 317 -39.45 -34.84 -1.31
N HIS A 318 -38.26 -35.46 -1.32
CA HIS A 318 -38.11 -36.82 -0.81
C HIS A 318 -37.02 -36.93 0.26
N SER A 319 -37.45 -37.05 1.52
CA SER A 319 -36.60 -37.57 2.58
C SER A 319 -36.50 -39.09 2.42
N ARG A 320 -35.28 -39.59 2.23
CA ARG A 320 -35.00 -41.03 2.15
C ARG A 320 -34.13 -41.41 3.32
N GLU A 321 -34.62 -42.31 4.17
CA GLU A 321 -33.78 -42.93 5.19
C GLU A 321 -32.77 -43.86 4.50
N VAL A 322 -31.48 -43.55 4.62
CA VAL A 322 -30.39 -44.33 4.04
C VAL A 322 -29.49 -44.82 5.16
N MET A 323 -29.34 -46.14 5.27
CA MET A 323 -28.39 -46.73 6.21
C MET A 323 -26.96 -46.52 5.72
N ARG A 324 -26.23 -45.63 6.41
CA ARG A 324 -24.82 -45.35 6.17
C ARG A 324 -24.00 -45.78 7.37
N TRP A 325 -22.93 -46.53 7.13
CA TRP A 325 -21.87 -46.72 8.11
C TRP A 325 -21.25 -45.36 8.45
N ARG A 326 -21.55 -44.85 9.65
CA ARG A 326 -20.94 -43.65 10.22
C ARG A 326 -20.00 -44.09 11.32
N PHE A 327 -18.79 -43.54 11.33
CA PHE A 327 -17.85 -43.79 12.42
C PHE A 327 -18.50 -43.34 13.73
N LYS A 328 -18.52 -44.22 14.73
CA LYS A 328 -19.21 -44.00 16.01
C LYS A 328 -18.53 -42.80 16.69
N GLU A 329 -19.16 -41.63 16.64
CA GLU A 329 -18.76 -40.50 17.49
C GLU A 329 -18.85 -40.99 18.94
N PRO A 330 -17.81 -40.78 19.77
CA PRO A 330 -17.87 -41.20 21.16
C PRO A 330 -19.01 -40.42 21.80
N ALA A 331 -20.02 -41.16 22.29
CA ALA A 331 -21.01 -40.60 23.18
C ALA A 331 -20.26 -39.87 24.30
N VAL A 332 -20.58 -38.60 24.50
CA VAL A 332 -20.12 -37.83 25.66
C VAL A 332 -20.86 -38.40 26.87
N GLU A 333 -20.41 -39.56 27.32
CA GLU A 333 -20.57 -39.98 28.70
C GLU A 333 -19.50 -39.25 29.51
N GLU A 334 -19.93 -38.55 30.54
CA GLU A 334 -19.08 -38.09 31.65
C GLU A 334 -18.39 -39.29 32.31
N SER A 335 -17.35 -39.82 31.67
CA SER A 335 -16.51 -40.85 32.25
C SER A 335 -15.43 -40.19 33.10
N LYS A 336 -15.73 -40.13 34.40
CA LYS A 336 -14.87 -39.67 35.49
C LYS A 336 -13.59 -40.48 35.71
N ASN A 337 -13.08 -41.22 34.72
CA ASN A 337 -11.92 -42.11 34.87
C ASN A 337 -11.05 -42.25 33.61
N ARG A 338 -10.48 -41.13 33.14
CA ARG A 338 -9.29 -41.13 32.26
C ARG A 338 -8.06 -40.53 32.94
N LYS A 339 -7.83 -40.89 34.20
CA LYS A 339 -6.62 -40.51 34.95
C LYS A 339 -5.47 -41.47 34.70
N ALA A 340 -4.88 -41.42 33.51
CA ALA A 340 -3.53 -41.96 33.28
C ALA A 340 -2.83 -41.28 32.09
N SER A 341 -3.59 -40.84 31.09
CA SER A 341 -3.07 -40.14 29.90
C SER A 341 -3.25 -38.61 29.94
N ASP A 342 -4.16 -38.08 30.78
CA ASP A 342 -4.44 -36.64 30.87
C ASP A 342 -3.35 -35.83 31.57
N GLY A 343 -2.56 -36.47 32.44
CA GLY A 343 -1.54 -35.75 33.21
C GLY A 343 -0.43 -35.17 32.35
N ARG A 344 -0.05 -35.86 31.26
CA ARG A 344 1.04 -35.44 30.39
C ARG A 344 0.65 -34.26 29.50
N TRP A 345 -0.49 -34.35 28.81
CA TRP A 345 -0.99 -33.27 27.95
C TRP A 345 -1.36 -32.03 28.76
N ARG A 346 -1.95 -32.20 29.95
CA ARG A 346 -2.27 -31.08 30.83
C ARG A 346 -1.01 -30.41 31.37
N LYS A 347 0.00 -31.17 31.81
CA LYS A 347 1.32 -30.63 32.21
C LYS A 347 2.04 -29.96 31.05
N ALA A 348 1.98 -30.52 29.84
CA ALA A 348 2.59 -29.91 28.65
C ALA A 348 1.90 -28.59 28.28
N PHE A 349 0.56 -28.54 28.35
CA PHE A 349 -0.20 -27.31 28.15
C PHE A 349 0.07 -26.28 29.25
N GLU A 350 0.15 -26.69 30.51
CA GLU A 350 0.50 -25.82 31.64
C GLU A 350 1.93 -25.28 31.51
N ASN A 351 2.90 -26.11 31.11
CA ASN A 351 4.29 -25.68 30.87
C ASN A 351 4.40 -24.75 29.65
N PHE A 352 3.71 -25.06 28.56
CA PHE A 352 3.65 -24.19 27.37
C PHE A 352 2.95 -22.87 27.68
N ALA A 353 1.82 -22.90 28.39
CA ALA A 353 1.11 -21.71 28.85
C ALA A 353 1.98 -20.88 29.82
N GLY A 354 2.73 -21.53 30.70
CA GLY A 354 3.69 -20.87 31.60
C GLY A 354 4.83 -20.19 30.84
N LEU A 355 5.40 -20.86 29.84
CA LEU A 355 6.43 -20.30 28.96
C LEU A 355 5.89 -19.11 28.16
N MET A 356 4.69 -19.25 27.58
CA MET A 356 4.02 -18.18 26.84
C MET A 356 3.64 -17.01 27.75
N ALA A 357 3.20 -17.27 28.97
CA ALA A 357 2.93 -16.23 29.96
C ALA A 357 4.22 -15.48 30.34
N THR A 358 5.33 -16.20 30.52
CA THR A 358 6.64 -15.62 30.86
C THR A 358 7.18 -14.78 29.70
N MET A 359 7.11 -15.30 28.47
CA MET A 359 7.50 -14.59 27.25
C MET A 359 6.62 -13.36 27.01
N THR A 360 5.32 -13.49 27.22
CA THR A 360 4.38 -12.35 27.11
C THR A 360 4.68 -11.30 28.15
N LYS A 361 4.90 -11.69 29.42
CA LYS A 361 5.27 -10.79 30.51
C LYS A 361 6.60 -10.09 30.24
N ALA A 362 7.62 -10.82 29.82
CA ALA A 362 8.92 -10.26 29.45
C ALA A 362 8.82 -9.32 28.25
N SER A 363 8.05 -9.70 27.22
CA SER A 363 7.79 -8.84 26.06
C SER A 363 7.01 -7.59 26.44
N LEU A 364 6.07 -7.66 27.39
CA LEU A 364 5.32 -6.51 27.90
C LEU A 364 6.22 -5.54 28.68
N TRP A 365 7.08 -6.06 29.56
CA TRP A 365 8.06 -5.24 30.28
C TRP A 365 9.10 -4.63 29.34
N PHE A 366 9.53 -5.37 28.32
CA PHE A 366 10.40 -4.85 27.27
C PHE A 366 9.70 -3.75 26.47
N LEU A 367 8.45 -3.97 26.05
CA LEU A 367 7.66 -2.99 25.30
C LEU A 367 7.38 -1.74 26.16
N ALA A 368 7.08 -1.91 27.44
CA ALA A 368 6.92 -0.83 28.40
C ALA A 368 8.23 -0.06 28.58
N GLY A 369 9.36 -0.76 28.70
CA GLY A 369 10.69 -0.14 28.75
C GLY A 369 11.01 0.66 27.49
N VAL A 370 10.71 0.11 26.31
CA VAL A 370 10.84 0.81 25.02
C VAL A 370 9.89 1.99 24.94
N ALA A 371 8.64 1.87 25.41
CA ALA A 371 7.68 2.97 25.42
C ALA A 371 8.12 4.09 26.36
N ILE A 372 8.64 3.77 27.55
CA ILE A 372 9.22 4.73 28.50
C ILE A 372 10.46 5.39 27.88
N LEU A 373 11.34 4.62 27.25
CA LEU A 373 12.51 5.13 26.53
C LEU A 373 12.09 6.09 25.41
N LEU A 374 11.08 5.71 24.61
CA LEU A 374 10.53 6.56 23.54
C LEU A 374 9.86 7.81 24.11
N LEU A 375 9.16 7.72 25.24
CA LEU A 375 8.59 8.86 25.94
C LEU A 375 9.68 9.81 26.46
N ILE A 376 10.84 9.29 26.91
CA ILE A 376 11.97 10.10 27.36
C ILE A 376 12.72 10.72 26.17
N VAL A 377 13.04 9.92 25.14
CA VAL A 377 13.81 10.36 23.96
C VAL A 377 12.99 11.33 23.11
N TYR A 378 11.68 11.11 22.98
CA TYR A 378 10.78 12.00 22.25
C TYR A 378 10.00 12.93 23.19
N ARG A 379 10.47 13.15 24.43
CA ARG A 379 9.75 13.99 25.40
C ARG A 379 9.45 15.37 24.81
N ASP A 380 10.43 15.99 24.17
CA ASP A 380 10.31 17.34 23.62
C ASP A 380 9.33 17.38 22.42
N ARG A 381 9.09 16.23 21.78
CA ARG A 381 8.19 16.06 20.64
C ARG A 381 6.76 15.62 21.02
N TRP A 382 6.45 15.39 22.30
CA TRP A 382 5.06 15.13 22.72
C TRP A 382 4.62 16.10 23.81
N LEU A 383 5.56 16.66 24.58
CA LEU A 383 5.26 17.72 25.55
C LEU A 383 4.72 19.00 24.90
N HIS A 384 4.99 19.27 23.61
CA HIS A 384 4.35 20.39 22.89
C HIS A 384 2.87 20.17 22.57
N LEU A 385 2.36 18.94 22.65
CA LEU A 385 0.92 18.64 22.50
C LEU A 385 0.14 18.94 23.79
N PHE A 386 0.81 18.89 24.95
CA PHE A 386 0.19 19.08 26.27
C PHE A 386 0.52 20.45 26.91
N VAL A 387 1.63 21.07 26.53
CA VAL A 387 1.97 22.43 26.94
C VAL A 387 1.51 23.37 25.83
N ARG A 388 0.32 23.96 26.01
CA ARG A 388 -0.12 25.15 25.26
C ARG A 388 0.76 26.32 25.70
N ARG A 389 2.00 26.33 25.21
CA ARG A 389 2.92 27.43 25.38
C ARG A 389 2.33 28.58 24.58
N LYS A 390 1.83 29.60 25.28
CA LYS A 390 1.49 30.89 24.68
C LYS A 390 2.74 31.33 23.92
N GLY A 391 2.66 31.31 22.59
CA GLY A 391 3.80 31.48 21.69
C GLY A 391 4.58 32.74 22.06
N ARG A 392 5.83 32.57 22.46
CA ARG A 392 6.83 33.62 22.30
C ARG A 392 7.19 33.57 20.83
N GLY A 393 6.98 34.69 20.14
CA GLY A 393 6.98 34.84 18.69
C GLY A 393 8.06 34.03 17.99
N THR A 394 7.61 33.17 17.09
CA THR A 394 8.43 32.61 16.02
C THR A 394 8.71 33.70 15.00
N ASP A 395 9.90 33.64 14.40
CA ASP A 395 10.34 34.47 13.28
C ASP A 395 9.41 34.33 12.06
N TYR A 396 8.25 35.00 12.12
CA TYR A 396 7.36 35.14 10.99
C TYR A 396 7.86 36.30 10.13
N THR A 397 8.46 35.96 8.99
CA THR A 397 8.71 36.92 7.91
C THR A 397 7.48 36.95 7.01
N PRO A 398 6.72 38.06 6.96
CA PRO A 398 5.59 38.17 6.04
C PRO A 398 6.06 38.03 4.59
N PRO A 399 5.32 37.31 3.73
CA PRO A 399 5.69 37.14 2.33
C PRO A 399 5.66 38.49 1.60
N GLU A 400 6.71 38.77 0.81
CA GLU A 400 6.82 40.04 0.07
C GLU A 400 5.83 40.12 -1.10
N SER A 401 5.44 38.98 -1.67
CA SER A 401 4.47 38.91 -2.76
C SER A 401 3.56 37.70 -2.62
N LEU A 402 2.25 37.90 -2.76
CA LEU A 402 1.26 36.82 -2.73
C LEU A 402 0.36 36.95 -3.96
N PHE A 403 0.19 35.87 -4.73
CA PHE A 403 -0.56 35.87 -6.00
C PHE A 403 -0.02 36.87 -7.06
N GLY A 404 1.28 37.14 -7.04
CA GLY A 404 1.91 38.14 -7.93
C GLY A 404 1.58 39.59 -7.55
N LEU A 405 0.97 39.82 -6.38
CA LEU A 405 0.69 41.14 -5.82
C LEU A 405 1.74 41.46 -4.75
N ASP A 406 2.32 42.65 -4.81
CA ASP A 406 3.25 43.15 -3.80
C ASP A 406 2.49 43.49 -2.50
N LEU A 407 2.86 42.88 -1.38
CA LEU A 407 2.22 43.07 -0.08
C LEU A 407 3.01 44.02 0.83
N ARG A 408 4.12 44.60 0.36
CA ARG A 408 4.92 45.54 1.15
C ARG A 408 4.06 46.74 1.58
N ALA A 409 4.09 47.07 2.87
CA ALA A 409 3.35 48.20 3.45
C ALA A 409 3.71 49.54 2.77
N GLU A 410 4.92 49.66 2.24
CA GLU A 410 5.44 50.81 1.49
C GLU A 410 4.79 51.00 0.11
N SER A 411 4.14 49.96 -0.43
CA SER A 411 3.51 49.97 -1.76
C SER A 411 2.01 50.30 -1.75
N LEU A 412 1.43 50.53 -0.56
CA LEU A 412 0.00 50.81 -0.36
C LEU A 412 -0.22 52.29 -0.01
N PRO A 413 -1.18 52.99 -0.66
CA PRO A 413 -1.56 54.35 -0.28
C PRO A 413 -2.11 54.44 1.14
N GLU A 414 -1.90 55.57 1.83
CA GLU A 414 -2.46 55.83 3.17
C GLU A 414 -4.00 55.80 3.18
N ASP A 415 -4.64 56.19 2.07
CA ASP A 415 -6.08 56.05 1.84
C ASP A 415 -6.37 55.05 0.72
N ILE A 416 -6.53 53.78 1.11
CA ILE A 416 -6.79 52.64 0.21
C ILE A 416 -8.16 52.79 -0.47
N ALA A 417 -9.19 53.26 0.25
CA ALA A 417 -10.54 53.41 -0.28
C ALA A 417 -10.62 54.57 -1.28
N GLY A 418 -10.04 55.74 -0.94
CA GLY A 418 -10.00 56.90 -1.84
C GLY A 418 -9.20 56.63 -3.11
N ALA A 419 -8.04 55.98 -2.99
CA ALA A 419 -7.22 55.60 -4.14
C ALA A 419 -7.94 54.56 -5.03
N ALA A 420 -8.60 53.56 -4.43
CA ALA A 420 -9.36 52.57 -5.20
C ALA A 420 -10.55 53.22 -5.95
N ARG A 421 -11.25 54.19 -5.35
CA ARG A 421 -12.34 54.95 -5.99
C ARG A 421 -11.83 55.79 -7.16
N ALA A 422 -10.68 56.45 -7.02
CA ALA A 422 -10.08 57.25 -8.10
C ALA A 422 -9.68 56.38 -9.30
N VAL A 423 -9.06 55.22 -9.05
CA VAL A 423 -8.67 54.24 -10.09
C VAL A 423 -9.91 53.62 -10.75
N TRP A 424 -10.97 53.39 -9.98
CA TRP A 424 -12.26 52.92 -10.51
C TRP A 424 -12.89 53.93 -11.48
N GLN A 425 -12.88 55.22 -11.15
CA GLN A 425 -13.41 56.29 -12.01
C GLN A 425 -12.62 56.47 -13.32
N GLN A 426 -11.35 56.06 -13.34
CA GLN A 426 -10.50 56.05 -14.54
C GLN A 426 -10.75 54.84 -15.46
N GLY A 427 -11.73 53.99 -15.15
CA GLY A 427 -12.08 52.80 -15.94
C GLY A 427 -11.16 51.60 -15.68
N GLN A 428 -10.24 51.68 -14.72
CA GLN A 428 -9.29 50.61 -14.41
C GLN A 428 -9.82 49.70 -13.28
N HIS A 429 -10.94 49.00 -13.54
CA HIS A 429 -11.66 48.20 -12.54
C HIS A 429 -10.79 47.12 -11.87
N ARG A 430 -9.91 46.45 -12.63
CA ARG A 430 -8.98 45.43 -12.10
C ARG A 430 -8.00 46.00 -11.09
N ALA A 431 -7.45 47.18 -11.35
CA ALA A 431 -6.49 47.83 -10.48
C ALA A 431 -7.16 48.30 -9.17
N ALA A 432 -8.40 48.80 -9.25
CA ALA A 432 -9.17 49.21 -8.08
C ALA A 432 -9.49 48.03 -7.13
N VAL A 433 -9.97 46.89 -7.66
CA VAL A 433 -10.26 45.70 -6.84
C VAL A 433 -8.97 45.08 -6.29
N SER A 434 -7.90 45.07 -7.09
CA SER A 434 -6.57 44.61 -6.64
C SER A 434 -6.07 45.41 -5.44
N LEU A 435 -6.26 46.73 -5.44
CA LEU A 435 -5.83 47.61 -4.35
C LEU A 435 -6.57 47.30 -3.04
N LEU A 436 -7.90 47.14 -3.10
CA LEU A 436 -8.70 46.73 -1.94
C LEU A 436 -8.27 45.35 -1.41
N TYR A 437 -8.05 44.38 -2.30
CA TYR A 437 -7.66 43.03 -1.90
C TYR A 437 -6.28 43.01 -1.23
N ARG A 438 -5.30 43.74 -1.79
CA ARG A 438 -3.97 43.91 -1.18
C ARG A 438 -4.05 44.61 0.17
N GLY A 439 -4.88 45.65 0.28
CA GLY A 439 -5.16 46.30 1.56
C GLY A 439 -5.71 45.34 2.60
N ALA A 440 -6.58 44.42 2.20
CA ALA A 440 -7.23 43.49 3.12
C ALA A 440 -6.22 42.47 3.65
N LEU A 441 -5.37 41.95 2.75
CA LEU A 441 -4.26 41.07 3.12
C LEU A 441 -3.25 41.77 4.04
N ALA A 442 -2.90 43.02 3.76
CA ALA A 442 -2.00 43.79 4.60
C ALA A 442 -2.56 44.00 6.02
N VAL A 443 -3.87 44.26 6.15
CA VAL A 443 -4.51 44.35 7.48
C VAL A 443 -4.53 43.00 8.20
N LEU A 444 -4.82 41.91 7.50
CA LEU A 444 -4.83 40.56 8.09
C LEU A 444 -3.44 40.15 8.60
N VAL A 445 -2.38 40.48 7.86
CA VAL A 445 -1.00 40.18 8.25
C VAL A 445 -0.52 41.09 9.38
N ASN A 446 -0.72 42.41 9.26
CA ASN A 446 -0.12 43.37 10.19
C ASN A 446 -0.93 43.57 11.48
N ARG A 447 -2.27 43.59 11.39
CA ARG A 447 -3.15 43.91 12.52
C ARG A 447 -3.64 42.65 13.23
N GLU A 448 -4.11 41.68 12.46
CA GLU A 448 -4.69 40.44 13.00
C GLU A 448 -3.64 39.32 13.19
N GLN A 449 -2.37 39.60 12.85
CA GLN A 449 -1.23 38.69 12.97
C GLN A 449 -1.48 37.30 12.35
N LEU A 450 -2.19 37.28 11.22
CA LEU A 450 -2.47 36.05 10.50
C LEU A 450 -1.19 35.59 9.79
N GLU A 451 -0.73 34.37 10.12
CA GLU A 451 0.43 33.74 9.49
C GLU A 451 0.06 33.28 8.07
N LEU A 452 0.32 34.13 7.08
CA LEU A 452 0.12 33.83 5.67
C LEU A 452 1.43 33.29 5.05
N HIS A 453 1.32 32.21 4.29
CA HIS A 453 2.42 31.58 3.57
C HIS A 453 2.19 31.64 2.05
N ASP A 454 3.26 31.64 1.26
CA ASP A 454 3.22 31.62 -0.21
C ASP A 454 2.41 30.45 -0.80
N SER A 455 2.25 29.37 -0.03
CA SER A 455 1.49 28.19 -0.44
C SER A 455 -0.03 28.30 -0.23
N HIS A 456 -0.51 29.33 0.45
CA HIS A 456 -1.94 29.50 0.72
C HIS A 456 -2.68 29.98 -0.52
N THR A 457 -3.80 29.34 -0.83
CA THR A 457 -4.76 29.81 -1.84
C THR A 457 -5.70 30.86 -1.25
N GLU A 458 -6.40 31.62 -2.09
CA GLU A 458 -7.39 32.60 -1.63
C GLU A 458 -8.51 31.95 -0.80
N GLY A 459 -8.82 30.67 -1.05
CA GLY A 459 -9.75 29.87 -0.25
C GLY A 459 -9.19 29.54 1.14
N ASP A 460 -7.92 29.16 1.23
CA ASP A 460 -7.25 28.89 2.50
C ASP A 460 -7.19 30.16 3.38
N ILE A 461 -6.99 31.33 2.78
CA ILE A 461 -7.00 32.62 3.48
C ILE A 461 -8.38 32.90 4.08
N LEU A 462 -9.48 32.61 3.37
CA LEU A 462 -10.84 32.76 3.91
C LEU A 462 -11.11 31.82 5.09
N GLU A 463 -10.58 30.60 5.04
CA GLU A 463 -10.74 29.64 6.13
C GLU A 463 -9.95 30.05 7.38
N LEU A 464 -8.69 30.48 7.20
CA LEU A 464 -7.85 31.01 8.28
C LEU A 464 -8.45 32.29 8.88
N ALA A 465 -8.91 33.21 8.02
CA ALA A 465 -9.52 34.47 8.45
C ALA A 465 -10.79 34.25 9.27
N ARG A 466 -11.56 33.19 9.00
CA ARG A 466 -12.81 32.88 9.73
C ARG A 466 -12.62 32.80 11.25
N GLN A 467 -11.45 32.37 11.70
CA GLN A 467 -11.12 32.25 13.13
C GLN A 467 -10.51 33.54 13.71
N ALA A 468 -9.94 34.40 12.85
CA ALA A 468 -9.21 35.60 13.25
C ALA A 468 -10.06 36.89 13.26
N ILE A 469 -11.06 37.00 12.38
CA ILE A 469 -11.87 38.23 12.21
C ILE A 469 -13.34 38.03 12.59
N THR A 470 -14.04 39.14 12.84
CA THR A 470 -15.47 39.13 13.17
C THR A 470 -16.31 38.64 11.97
N PRO A 471 -17.46 37.99 12.21
CA PRO A 471 -18.33 37.48 11.12
C PRO A 471 -18.70 38.51 10.03
N PRO A 472 -18.99 39.79 10.34
CA PRO A 472 -19.27 40.80 9.31
C PRO A 472 -18.05 41.10 8.42
N ARG A 473 -16.84 41.14 8.99
CA ARG A 473 -15.59 41.34 8.24
C ARG A 473 -15.25 40.13 7.37
N HIS A 474 -15.50 38.93 7.87
CA HIS A 474 -15.33 37.69 7.11
C HIS A 474 -16.23 37.64 5.88
N ARG A 475 -17.50 38.03 6.04
CA ARG A 475 -18.44 38.12 4.92
C ARG A 475 -17.97 39.12 3.85
N TYR A 476 -17.55 40.32 4.27
CA TYR A 476 -16.99 41.31 3.35
C TYR A 476 -15.75 40.80 2.62
N LEU A 477 -14.82 40.13 3.33
CA LEU A 477 -13.63 39.54 2.73
C LEU A 477 -13.98 38.45 1.71
N ALA A 478 -14.99 37.62 1.98
CA ALA A 478 -15.47 36.60 1.06
C ALA A 478 -16.06 37.19 -0.21
N GLU A 479 -16.87 38.26 -0.08
CA GLU A 479 -17.45 38.99 -1.22
C GLU A 479 -16.35 39.65 -2.08
N LEU A 480 -15.37 40.31 -1.44
CA LEU A 480 -14.22 40.90 -2.13
C LEU A 480 -13.35 39.84 -2.85
N THR A 481 -13.12 38.69 -2.22
CA THR A 481 -12.33 37.59 -2.80
C THR A 481 -13.04 36.99 -4.01
N ALA A 482 -14.37 36.85 -3.98
CA ALA A 482 -15.14 36.37 -5.12
C ALA A 482 -15.05 37.33 -6.32
N ILE A 483 -15.19 38.64 -6.09
CA ILE A 483 -15.06 39.66 -7.14
C ILE A 483 -13.63 39.70 -7.71
N TRP A 484 -12.61 39.55 -6.85
CA TRP A 484 -11.22 39.43 -7.28
C TRP A 484 -11.00 38.20 -8.17
N GLN A 485 -11.51 37.03 -7.80
CA GLN A 485 -11.38 35.81 -8.60
C GLN A 485 -12.05 35.95 -9.98
N LEU A 486 -13.22 36.61 -10.02
CA LEU A 486 -13.94 36.87 -11.27
C LEU A 486 -13.15 37.78 -12.22
N ILE A 487 -12.56 38.86 -11.71
CA ILE A 487 -11.84 39.83 -12.56
C ILE A 487 -10.41 39.36 -12.90
N ALA A 488 -9.72 38.68 -11.97
CA ALA A 488 -8.33 38.28 -12.12
C ALA A 488 -8.17 36.97 -12.93
N TYR A 489 -9.05 35.99 -12.71
CA TYR A 489 -8.96 34.66 -13.35
C TYR A 489 -10.04 34.43 -14.42
N ALA A 490 -11.27 34.90 -14.20
CA ALA A 490 -12.36 34.69 -15.17
C ALA A 490 -12.47 35.81 -16.23
N HIS A 491 -11.67 36.88 -16.11
CA HIS A 491 -11.65 38.05 -17.01
C HIS A 491 -13.04 38.65 -17.28
N ARG A 492 -13.96 38.54 -16.33
CA ARG A 492 -15.30 39.14 -16.41
C ARG A 492 -15.33 40.47 -15.69
N GLU A 493 -15.95 41.46 -16.30
CA GLU A 493 -16.20 42.73 -15.62
C GLU A 493 -17.23 42.50 -14.50
N PRO A 494 -16.91 42.91 -13.26
CA PRO A 494 -17.80 42.74 -12.13
C PRO A 494 -18.95 43.73 -12.21
N ASP A 495 -20.07 43.35 -11.59
CA ASP A 495 -21.24 44.22 -11.51
C ASP A 495 -20.87 45.55 -10.84
N ARG A 496 -21.26 46.65 -11.48
CA ARG A 496 -20.86 48.01 -11.09
C ARG A 496 -21.43 48.37 -9.72
N GLU A 497 -22.68 47.97 -9.45
CA GLU A 497 -23.35 48.26 -8.17
C GLU A 497 -22.68 47.50 -7.02
N GLN A 498 -22.40 46.20 -7.20
CA GLN A 498 -21.75 45.36 -6.18
C GLN A 498 -20.33 45.81 -5.87
N SER A 499 -19.55 46.15 -6.90
CA SER A 499 -18.16 46.61 -6.72
C SER A 499 -18.10 48.00 -6.09
N TRP A 500 -19.04 48.88 -6.44
CA TRP A 500 -19.16 50.21 -5.83
C TRP A 500 -19.60 50.11 -4.36
N ALA A 501 -20.51 49.20 -4.03
CA ALA A 501 -20.88 48.92 -2.65
C ALA A 501 -19.67 48.45 -1.82
N LEU A 502 -18.80 47.58 -2.36
CA LEU A 502 -17.57 47.18 -1.65
C LEU A 502 -16.65 48.37 -1.38
N LEU A 503 -16.48 49.28 -2.35
CA LEU A 503 -15.67 50.50 -2.20
C LEU A 503 -16.21 51.47 -1.14
N GLU A 504 -17.54 51.53 -0.96
CA GLU A 504 -18.18 52.39 0.04
C GLU A 504 -18.12 51.77 1.45
N HIS A 505 -18.23 50.44 1.53
CA HIS A 505 -18.27 49.72 2.81
C HIS A 505 -16.89 49.33 3.36
N TRP A 506 -15.81 49.60 2.61
CA TRP A 506 -14.43 49.32 3.02
C TRP A 506 -14.10 49.88 4.40
N ASP A 507 -14.41 51.15 4.63
CA ASP A 507 -14.02 51.87 5.84
C ASP A 507 -14.68 51.28 7.10
N ARG A 508 -15.90 50.73 6.97
CA ARG A 508 -16.62 50.08 8.08
C ARG A 508 -15.97 48.77 8.52
N HIS A 509 -15.21 48.11 7.65
CA HIS A 509 -14.66 46.78 7.92
C HIS A 509 -13.15 46.78 8.11
N PHE A 510 -12.39 47.56 7.35
CA PHE A 510 -10.92 47.49 7.32
C PHE A 510 -10.20 48.81 7.61
N ALA A 511 -10.89 49.95 7.82
CA ALA A 511 -10.22 51.18 8.21
C ALA A 511 -9.52 51.04 9.58
N ALA A 512 -8.33 51.65 9.67
CA ALA A 512 -7.63 51.83 10.93
C ALA A 512 -8.41 52.83 11.79
N ALA A 513 -8.46 52.61 13.11
CA ALA A 513 -9.16 53.47 14.08
C ALA A 513 -8.50 54.86 14.28
N GLY A 514 -7.83 55.40 13.25
CA GLY A 514 -7.18 56.72 13.23
C GLY A 514 -7.76 57.69 12.19
N GLN A 515 -8.77 57.30 11.40
CA GLN A 515 -9.37 58.16 10.37
C GLN A 515 -10.69 58.84 10.80
N GLU A 516 -11.19 58.61 12.01
CA GLU A 516 -12.40 59.29 12.53
C GLU A 516 -12.15 60.69 13.15
N SER A 517 -10.92 61.22 13.11
CA SER A 517 -10.64 62.58 13.58
C SER A 517 -9.77 63.35 12.60
N ARG A 518 -10.42 63.88 11.56
CA ARG A 518 -10.06 65.10 10.82
C ARG A 518 -11.19 65.40 9.83
N ALA A 519 -12.31 65.87 10.37
CA ALA A 519 -13.25 66.75 9.69
C ALA A 519 -13.14 68.12 10.36
#